data_AF-A0A9P7G2M1-F1
#
_entry.id   AF-A0A9P7G2M1-F1
#
_cell.length_a   1.000
_cell.length_b   1.000
_cell.length_c   1.000
_cell.angle_alpha   90.00
_cell.angle_beta   90.00
_cell.angle_gamma   90.00
#
_symmetry.space_group_name_H-M   'P 1'
#
loop_
_entity.id
_entity.type
_entity.pdbx_description
1 polymer ?
#
loop_
_entity_poly.entity_id
_entity_poly.type
_entity_poly.pdbx_seq_one_letter_code
_entity_poly.pdbx_strand_id
1 'polypeptide(L)'
;MFFDASPPPATPSRAPTPRRRPPSPLGPIPRASSPPARQHIPRAMGYFAFPPPASPGSGSTPASPPNPNSTPPDTRLQAEIALNEFSWVASGGILRSPSSGRRDMVRTEAVRAEIRLRRWEADVQARWQAYERAWKGLLGGKGGMLAFGDIPWPVHVVDVRDGEGDETMLWLGAGEKEKEKRETKTKRSITLADLTPAAIERFLLESLGVRGCEVTRRERVRAQLLRWHPDKCGVWIGRAGVRDQDEDEREMVREGVRRVGECLLRMNINANG
;
A
#
# COMPACT_ATOMS: atom_id res chain seq x y z
N MET A 1 38.33 51.72 -36.32
CA MET A 1 36.97 51.27 -36.00
C MET A 1 36.74 51.51 -34.52
N PHE A 2 36.13 52.64 -34.16
CA PHE A 2 35.78 52.97 -32.78
C PHE A 2 34.42 52.39 -32.48
N PHE A 3 34.33 51.50 -31.49
CA PHE A 3 33.05 51.00 -30.98
C PHE A 3 32.44 52.07 -30.09
N ASP A 4 31.32 52.61 -30.55
CA ASP A 4 30.45 53.53 -29.84
C ASP A 4 29.72 52.74 -28.72
N ALA A 5 30.12 53.02 -27.47
CA ALA A 5 29.57 52.36 -26.28
C ALA A 5 28.39 53.18 -25.75
N SER A 6 27.19 52.85 -26.23
CA SER A 6 25.95 53.46 -25.74
C SER A 6 25.64 52.98 -24.31
N PRO A 7 25.37 53.88 -23.34
CA PRO A 7 25.09 53.50 -21.97
C PRO A 7 23.70 52.84 -21.82
N PRO A 8 23.54 51.88 -20.88
CA PRO A 8 22.29 51.18 -20.68
C PRO A 8 21.20 52.09 -20.08
N PRO A 9 19.91 51.85 -20.40
CA PRO A 9 18.80 52.65 -19.91
C PRO A 9 18.58 52.48 -18.40
N ALA A 10 18.26 53.59 -17.74
CA ALA A 10 17.99 53.64 -16.31
C ALA A 10 16.78 52.79 -15.90
N THR A 11 16.95 51.98 -14.85
CA THR A 11 15.89 51.17 -14.25
C THR A 11 14.82 52.03 -13.56
N PRO A 12 13.52 51.74 -13.76
CA PRO A 12 12.44 52.49 -13.11
C PRO A 12 12.39 52.22 -11.61
N SER A 13 12.35 53.32 -10.85
CA SER A 13 12.24 53.36 -9.39
C SER A 13 10.94 52.70 -8.91
N ARG A 14 11.09 51.66 -8.08
CA ARG A 14 10.00 50.83 -7.59
C ARG A 14 9.26 51.55 -6.44
N ALA A 15 7.98 51.84 -6.65
CA ALA A 15 7.13 52.54 -5.69
C ALA A 15 7.00 51.77 -4.34
N PRO A 16 6.88 52.50 -3.21
CA PRO A 16 6.79 51.90 -1.88
C PRO A 16 5.49 51.12 -1.68
N THR A 17 5.62 49.89 -1.19
CA THR A 17 4.51 48.96 -0.96
C THR A 17 3.67 49.42 0.24
N PRO A 18 2.32 49.44 0.15
CA PRO A 18 1.46 49.84 1.27
C PRO A 18 1.56 48.83 2.43
N ARG A 19 1.84 49.35 3.63
CA ARG A 19 1.89 48.59 4.87
C ARG A 19 0.52 47.98 5.19
N ARG A 20 0.43 46.65 5.21
CA ARG A 20 -0.76 45.92 5.69
C ARG A 20 -0.98 46.20 7.18
N ARG A 21 -2.21 46.59 7.53
CA ARG A 21 -2.66 46.72 8.93
C ARG A 21 -2.67 45.34 9.61
N PRO A 22 -2.31 45.27 10.91
CA PRO A 22 -2.42 44.04 11.69
C PRO A 22 -3.89 43.64 11.90
N PRO A 23 -4.19 42.32 11.97
CA PRO A 23 -5.54 41.84 12.23
C PRO A 23 -5.96 42.15 13.68
N SER A 24 -7.23 42.52 13.84
CA SER A 24 -7.87 42.77 15.13
C SER A 24 -7.86 41.51 16.02
N PRO A 25 -7.77 41.68 17.36
CA PRO A 25 -7.80 40.55 18.30
C PRO A 25 -9.14 39.82 18.23
N LEU A 26 -9.07 38.49 18.06
CA LEU A 26 -10.21 37.58 18.09
C LEU A 26 -10.84 37.59 19.48
N GLY A 27 -12.17 37.73 19.53
CA GLY A 27 -12.96 37.71 20.76
C GLY A 27 -12.89 36.38 21.53
N PRO A 28 -13.44 36.35 22.76
CA PRO A 28 -13.35 35.22 23.66
C PRO A 28 -14.03 33.96 23.10
N ILE A 29 -13.28 32.86 23.08
CA ILE A 29 -13.76 31.54 22.64
C ILE A 29 -14.70 30.98 23.73
N PRO A 30 -15.93 30.54 23.38
CA PRO A 30 -16.83 29.91 24.34
C PRO A 30 -16.25 28.59 24.86
N ARG A 31 -16.27 28.40 26.18
CA ARG A 31 -15.84 27.18 26.87
C ARG A 31 -16.65 25.99 26.38
N ALA A 32 -15.95 24.96 25.90
CA ALA A 32 -16.54 23.67 25.54
C ALA A 32 -17.09 22.97 26.79
N SER A 33 -18.36 22.56 26.71
CA SER A 33 -19.08 21.78 27.70
C SER A 33 -18.44 20.42 27.94
N SER A 34 -18.40 20.00 29.20
CA SER A 34 -17.85 18.73 29.68
C SER A 34 -18.40 17.49 28.95
N PRO A 35 -17.56 16.44 28.77
CA PRO A 35 -18.02 15.17 28.20
C PRO A 35 -18.94 14.40 29.17
N PRO A 36 -19.94 13.67 28.66
CA PRO A 36 -20.84 12.87 29.48
C PRO A 36 -20.12 11.69 30.14
N ALA A 37 -20.51 11.41 31.38
CA ALA A 37 -19.97 10.36 32.22
C ALA A 37 -20.13 8.96 31.57
N ARG A 38 -19.03 8.19 31.57
CA ARG A 38 -19.02 6.78 31.19
C ARG A 38 -19.99 5.98 32.07
N GLN A 39 -21.00 5.39 31.45
CA GLN A 39 -21.87 4.42 32.11
C GLN A 39 -21.10 3.10 32.32
N HIS A 40 -21.06 2.68 33.58
CA HIS A 40 -20.43 1.47 34.07
C HIS A 40 -21.38 0.28 33.83
N ILE A 41 -21.00 -0.67 32.97
CA ILE A 41 -21.79 -1.89 32.74
C ILE A 41 -21.44 -2.91 33.85
N PRO A 42 -22.38 -3.32 34.72
CA PRO A 42 -22.11 -4.35 35.71
C PRO A 42 -22.02 -5.74 35.05
N ARG A 43 -20.97 -6.46 35.42
CA ARG A 43 -20.66 -7.84 35.02
C ARG A 43 -21.51 -8.79 35.87
N ALA A 44 -22.58 -9.34 35.28
CA ALA A 44 -23.40 -10.36 35.95
C ALA A 44 -22.72 -11.73 35.89
N MET A 45 -22.11 -12.14 37.00
CA MET A 45 -21.88 -13.53 37.38
C MET A 45 -23.18 -14.05 38.00
N GLY A 46 -23.78 -15.08 37.42
CA GLY A 46 -25.01 -15.69 37.93
C GLY A 46 -25.07 -17.16 37.55
N TYR A 47 -24.56 -18.01 38.44
CA TYR A 47 -24.80 -19.44 38.45
C TYR A 47 -26.29 -19.68 38.74
N PHE A 48 -27.04 -20.20 37.78
CA PHE A 48 -28.33 -20.84 38.04
C PHE A 48 -28.19 -22.33 37.78
N ALA A 49 -28.11 -23.10 38.87
CA ALA A 49 -28.30 -24.53 38.86
C ALA A 49 -29.80 -24.81 38.64
N PHE A 50 -30.14 -25.41 37.50
CA PHE A 50 -31.46 -25.98 37.25
C PHE A 50 -31.47 -27.48 37.59
N PRO A 51 -32.55 -28.00 38.20
CA PRO A 51 -32.70 -29.42 38.50
C PRO A 51 -32.91 -30.24 37.22
N PRO A 52 -32.53 -31.54 37.21
CA PRO A 52 -32.77 -32.41 36.07
C PRO A 52 -34.26 -32.79 35.97
N PRO A 53 -34.90 -32.64 34.81
CA PRO A 53 -36.23 -33.22 34.59
C PRO A 53 -36.12 -34.72 34.27
N ALA A 54 -37.04 -35.48 34.88
CA ALA A 54 -37.24 -36.90 34.69
C ALA A 54 -37.52 -37.25 33.22
N SER A 55 -37.08 -38.44 32.80
CA SER A 55 -37.37 -39.03 31.49
C SER A 55 -38.83 -39.48 31.38
N PRO A 56 -39.53 -39.12 30.29
CA PRO A 56 -40.62 -39.93 29.80
C PRO A 56 -40.52 -40.21 28.30
N GLY A 57 -40.77 -41.47 27.94
CA GLY A 57 -41.49 -41.80 26.72
C GLY A 57 -40.67 -41.90 25.45
N SER A 58 -40.48 -43.14 25.00
CA SER A 58 -40.24 -43.51 23.61
C SER A 58 -41.40 -43.03 22.73
N GLY A 59 -41.34 -41.78 22.28
CA GLY A 59 -42.24 -41.18 21.30
C GLY A 59 -41.46 -40.78 20.05
N SER A 60 -41.92 -41.24 18.90
CA SER A 60 -41.40 -40.97 17.57
C SER A 60 -41.04 -39.50 17.40
N THR A 61 -39.74 -39.20 17.28
CA THR A 61 -39.23 -37.84 17.10
C THR A 61 -39.76 -37.28 15.77
N PRO A 62 -40.56 -36.20 15.77
CA PRO A 62 -40.88 -35.50 14.53
C PRO A 62 -39.58 -34.99 13.92
N ALA A 63 -39.40 -35.22 12.62
CA ALA A 63 -38.20 -34.86 11.87
C ALA A 63 -37.76 -33.43 12.23
N SER A 64 -36.55 -33.28 12.76
CA SER A 64 -35.98 -31.96 13.04
C SER A 64 -36.02 -31.12 11.77
N PRO A 65 -36.45 -29.85 11.85
CA PRO A 65 -36.41 -28.96 10.70
C PRO A 65 -34.99 -28.95 10.14
N PRO A 66 -34.82 -29.03 8.79
CA PRO A 66 -33.51 -29.03 8.17
C PRO A 66 -32.74 -27.81 8.66
N ASN A 67 -31.55 -28.05 9.23
CA ASN A 67 -30.73 -26.97 9.76
C ASN A 67 -30.41 -26.01 8.60
N PRO A 68 -30.89 -24.75 8.63
CA PRO A 68 -30.65 -23.79 7.54
C PRO A 68 -29.17 -23.46 7.34
N ASN A 69 -28.31 -23.89 8.28
CA ASN A 69 -26.86 -23.76 8.18
C ASN A 69 -26.15 -25.02 7.64
N SER A 70 -26.85 -26.08 7.22
CA SER A 70 -26.19 -27.19 6.51
C SER A 70 -25.91 -26.77 5.07
N THR A 71 -24.71 -26.26 4.81
CA THR A 71 -24.21 -26.11 3.44
C THR A 71 -24.34 -27.46 2.72
N PRO A 72 -24.89 -27.49 1.50
CA PRO A 72 -25.09 -28.74 0.77
C PRO A 72 -23.72 -29.45 0.64
N PRO A 73 -23.64 -30.75 1.00
CA PRO A 73 -22.37 -31.48 1.12
C PRO A 73 -21.50 -31.45 -0.16
N ASP A 74 -22.13 -31.18 -1.31
CA ASP A 74 -21.49 -31.01 -2.61
C ASP A 74 -20.55 -29.78 -2.66
N THR A 75 -20.88 -28.68 -1.98
CA THR A 75 -20.09 -27.43 -2.05
C THR A 75 -18.70 -27.55 -1.44
N ARG A 76 -18.57 -28.31 -0.34
CA ARG A 76 -17.28 -28.52 0.31
C ARG A 76 -16.37 -29.39 -0.56
N LEU A 77 -16.90 -30.47 -1.12
CA LEU A 77 -16.16 -31.36 -2.01
C LEU A 77 -15.69 -30.61 -3.28
N GLN A 78 -16.55 -29.77 -3.86
CA GLN A 78 -16.19 -28.93 -4.99
C GLN A 78 -15.07 -27.93 -4.66
N ALA A 79 -15.10 -27.32 -3.47
CA ALA A 79 -14.02 -26.43 -3.03
C ALA A 79 -12.69 -27.18 -2.83
N GLU A 80 -12.72 -28.38 -2.24
CA GLU A 80 -11.54 -29.24 -2.07
C GLU A 80 -10.97 -29.68 -3.43
N ILE A 81 -11.81 -30.06 -4.39
CA ILE A 81 -11.40 -30.36 -5.76
C ILE A 81 -10.74 -29.13 -6.40
N ALA A 82 -11.35 -27.94 -6.29
CA ALA A 82 -10.78 -26.71 -6.86
C ALA A 82 -9.40 -26.36 -6.26
N LEU A 83 -9.19 -26.60 -4.96
CA LEU A 83 -7.89 -26.40 -4.31
C LEU A 83 -6.84 -27.40 -4.82
N ASN A 84 -7.22 -28.67 -4.96
CA ASN A 84 -6.34 -29.70 -5.50
C ASN A 84 -5.96 -29.41 -6.96
N GLU A 85 -6.90 -28.96 -7.77
CA GLU A 85 -6.65 -28.55 -9.15
C GLU A 85 -5.70 -27.36 -9.24
N PHE A 86 -5.90 -26.35 -8.39
CA PHE A 86 -5.03 -25.17 -8.35
C PHE A 86 -3.59 -25.54 -7.99
N SER A 87 -3.38 -26.35 -6.95
CA SER A 87 -2.04 -26.79 -6.54
C SER A 87 -1.37 -27.68 -7.59
N TRP A 88 -2.13 -28.54 -8.25
CA TRP A 88 -1.66 -29.36 -9.37
C TRP A 88 -1.17 -28.52 -10.54
N VAL A 89 -1.97 -27.55 -10.99
CA VAL A 89 -1.61 -26.66 -12.10
C VAL A 89 -0.45 -25.74 -11.71
N ALA A 90 -0.40 -25.26 -10.47
CA ALA A 90 0.71 -24.46 -9.96
C ALA A 90 2.05 -25.21 -9.96
N SER A 91 2.00 -26.53 -9.83
CA SER A 91 3.17 -27.43 -9.92
C SER A 91 3.54 -27.79 -11.38
N GLY A 92 2.88 -27.20 -12.37
CA GLY A 92 3.10 -27.46 -13.80
C GLY A 92 2.19 -28.53 -14.41
N GLY A 93 1.25 -29.08 -13.64
CA GLY A 93 0.32 -30.11 -14.10
C GLY A 93 -0.66 -29.62 -15.17
N ILE A 94 -1.21 -30.57 -15.93
CA ILE A 94 -2.32 -30.35 -16.88
C ILE A 94 -3.56 -31.06 -16.35
N LEU A 95 -4.70 -30.35 -16.33
CA LEU A 95 -5.97 -30.91 -15.87
C LEU A 95 -6.55 -31.91 -16.88
N ARG A 96 -7.32 -32.86 -16.38
CA ARG A 96 -8.04 -33.85 -17.19
C ARG A 96 -9.53 -33.65 -17.04
N SER A 97 -10.26 -33.78 -18.16
CA SER A 97 -11.71 -33.73 -18.18
C SER A 97 -12.29 -34.95 -17.45
N PRO A 98 -13.19 -34.77 -16.46
CA PRO A 98 -13.74 -35.88 -15.67
C PRO A 98 -14.50 -36.91 -16.52
N SER A 99 -15.14 -36.46 -17.60
CA SER A 99 -15.99 -37.31 -18.46
C SER A 99 -15.20 -38.05 -19.54
N SER A 100 -14.09 -37.48 -20.02
CA SER A 100 -13.35 -38.03 -21.17
C SER A 100 -11.93 -38.49 -20.86
N GLY A 101 -11.38 -38.15 -19.69
CA GLY A 101 -9.98 -38.42 -19.31
C GLY A 101 -8.93 -37.68 -20.16
N ARG A 102 -9.36 -36.91 -21.18
CA ARG A 102 -8.51 -36.13 -22.07
C ARG A 102 -7.97 -34.89 -21.35
N ARG A 103 -6.81 -34.39 -21.82
CA ARG A 103 -6.21 -33.15 -21.30
C ARG A 103 -7.11 -31.97 -21.62
N ASP A 104 -7.48 -31.21 -20.60
CA ASP A 104 -8.31 -30.02 -20.71
C ASP A 104 -7.41 -28.78 -20.70
N MET A 105 -6.95 -28.38 -21.88
CA MET A 105 -6.06 -27.24 -22.05
C MET A 105 -6.75 -25.91 -21.72
N VAL A 106 -8.05 -25.79 -22.02
CA VAL A 106 -8.82 -24.57 -21.78
C VAL A 106 -8.96 -24.33 -20.28
N ARG A 107 -9.37 -25.36 -19.52
CA ARG A 107 -9.47 -25.27 -18.05
C ARG A 107 -8.11 -25.06 -17.40
N THR A 108 -7.07 -25.73 -17.90
CA THR A 108 -5.70 -25.54 -17.39
C THR A 108 -5.24 -24.09 -17.59
N GLU A 109 -5.46 -23.50 -18.77
CA GLU A 109 -5.04 -22.11 -19.04
C GLU A 109 -5.84 -21.09 -18.21
N ALA A 110 -7.13 -21.34 -17.99
CA ALA A 110 -7.94 -20.51 -17.08
C ALA A 110 -7.39 -20.54 -15.65
N VAL A 111 -7.03 -21.72 -15.12
CA VAL A 111 -6.42 -21.86 -13.78
C VAL A 111 -5.05 -21.19 -13.74
N ARG A 112 -4.22 -21.31 -14.79
CA ARG A 112 -2.94 -20.60 -14.89
C ARG A 112 -3.11 -19.09 -14.90
N ALA A 113 -4.10 -18.57 -15.63
CA ALA A 113 -4.41 -17.15 -15.65
C ALA A 113 -4.81 -16.65 -14.25
N GLU A 114 -5.66 -17.40 -13.52
CA GLU A 114 -6.02 -17.08 -12.13
C GLU A 114 -4.80 -17.15 -11.19
N ILE A 115 -3.91 -18.14 -11.35
CA ILE A 115 -2.65 -18.21 -10.58
C ILE A 115 -1.79 -16.97 -10.82
N ARG A 116 -1.62 -16.57 -12.09
CA ARG A 116 -0.85 -15.37 -12.46
C ARG A 116 -1.46 -14.11 -11.84
N LEU A 117 -2.78 -13.98 -11.90
CA LEU A 117 -3.50 -12.86 -11.30
C LEU A 117 -3.29 -12.81 -9.78
N ARG A 118 -3.48 -13.93 -9.06
CA ARG A 118 -3.29 -13.98 -7.61
C ARG A 118 -1.86 -13.68 -7.18
N ARG A 119 -0.87 -14.16 -7.94
CA ARG A 119 0.54 -13.84 -7.69
C ARG A 119 0.80 -12.34 -7.85
N TRP A 120 0.34 -11.75 -8.96
CA TRP A 120 0.44 -10.31 -9.17
C TRP A 120 -0.26 -9.51 -8.05
N GLU A 121 -1.48 -9.90 -7.65
CA GLU A 121 -2.19 -9.26 -6.53
C GLU A 121 -1.39 -9.35 -5.23
N ALA A 122 -0.86 -10.53 -4.90
CA ALA A 122 -0.05 -10.74 -3.71
C ALA A 122 1.24 -9.90 -3.74
N ASP A 123 1.90 -9.80 -4.89
CA ASP A 123 3.11 -9.00 -5.07
C ASP A 123 2.83 -7.50 -4.88
N VAL A 124 1.74 -7.00 -5.50
CA VAL A 124 1.31 -5.61 -5.34
C VAL A 124 0.97 -5.29 -3.89
N GLN A 125 0.22 -6.18 -3.22
CA GLN A 125 -0.10 -6.02 -1.80
C GLN A 125 1.15 -6.06 -0.92
N ALA A 126 2.09 -6.97 -1.19
CA ALA A 126 3.33 -7.08 -0.44
C ALA A 126 4.19 -5.81 -0.58
N ARG A 127 4.31 -5.26 -1.79
CA ARG A 127 4.99 -3.97 -2.03
C ARG A 127 4.34 -2.83 -1.27
N TRP A 128 3.01 -2.74 -1.32
CA TRP A 128 2.28 -1.70 -0.60
C TRP A 128 2.45 -1.82 0.93
N GLN A 129 2.37 -3.03 1.47
CA GLN A 129 2.58 -3.28 2.89
C GLN A 129 4.02 -2.96 3.32
N ALA A 130 5.02 -3.25 2.48
CA ALA A 130 6.41 -2.90 2.73
C ALA A 130 6.59 -1.38 2.81
N TYR A 131 5.99 -0.63 1.86
CA TYR A 131 5.97 0.83 1.88
C TYR A 131 5.31 1.39 3.15
N GLU A 132 4.12 0.89 3.53
CA GLU A 132 3.44 1.33 4.75
C GLU A 132 4.23 1.01 6.02
N ARG A 133 4.89 -0.16 6.06
CA ARG A 133 5.76 -0.54 7.19
C ARG A 133 6.96 0.37 7.29
N ALA A 134 7.64 0.65 6.18
CA ALA A 134 8.78 1.56 6.14
C ALA A 134 8.36 2.99 6.54
N TRP A 135 7.19 3.45 6.08
CA TRP A 135 6.65 4.75 6.45
C TRP A 135 6.36 4.86 7.95
N LYS A 136 5.77 3.82 8.55
CA LYS A 136 5.55 3.74 10.00
C LYS A 136 6.88 3.73 10.76
N GLY A 137 7.87 3.00 10.26
CA GLY A 137 9.23 2.98 10.82
C GLY A 137 9.87 4.37 10.82
N LEU A 138 9.78 5.10 9.70
CA LEU A 138 10.28 6.46 9.54
C LEU A 138 9.65 7.41 10.58
N LEU A 139 8.34 7.35 10.77
CA LEU A 139 7.64 8.21 11.72
C LEU A 139 7.84 7.83 13.19
N GLY A 140 8.09 6.55 13.48
CA GLY A 140 8.29 6.02 14.82
C GLY A 140 9.74 6.00 15.31
N GLY A 141 10.71 6.20 14.41
CA GLY A 141 12.13 6.13 14.71
C GLY A 141 12.59 7.19 15.71
N LYS A 142 13.45 6.78 16.66
CA LYS A 142 14.12 7.70 17.59
C LYS A 142 15.34 8.33 16.89
N GLY A 143 15.14 9.46 16.22
CA GLY A 143 16.18 10.46 15.90
C GLY A 143 17.47 9.96 15.23
N GLY A 144 17.43 8.88 14.44
CA GLY A 144 18.58 8.40 13.67
C GLY A 144 18.84 9.27 12.43
N MET A 145 20.06 9.19 11.92
CA MET A 145 20.43 9.79 10.63
C MET A 145 19.56 9.21 9.52
N LEU A 146 18.93 10.07 8.74
CA LEU A 146 18.11 9.69 7.59
C LEU A 146 18.81 10.06 6.30
N ALA A 147 19.16 9.04 5.53
CA ALA A 147 19.59 9.20 4.16
C ALA A 147 18.38 9.22 3.21
N PHE A 148 18.59 9.71 2.00
CA PHE A 148 17.64 9.69 0.90
C PHE A 148 17.10 8.27 0.65
N GLY A 149 17.94 7.24 0.75
CA GLY A 149 17.55 5.84 0.55
C GLY A 149 16.69 5.25 1.67
N ASP A 150 16.67 5.87 2.86
CA ASP A 150 15.86 5.41 4.00
C ASP A 150 14.40 5.87 3.89
N ILE A 151 14.15 6.90 3.08
CA ILE A 151 12.81 7.39 2.82
C ILE A 151 12.11 6.39 1.91
N PRO A 152 10.96 5.85 2.31
CA PRO A 152 10.20 4.93 1.47
C PRO A 152 9.51 5.75 0.37
N TRP A 153 10.23 6.02 -0.71
CA TRP A 153 9.70 6.69 -1.88
C TRP A 153 8.60 5.82 -2.52
N PRO A 154 7.51 6.43 -3.05
CA PRO A 154 6.41 5.69 -3.67
C PRO A 154 6.80 5.26 -5.10
N VAL A 155 7.91 4.55 -5.25
CA VAL A 155 8.41 4.03 -6.53
C VAL A 155 8.85 2.58 -6.35
N HIS A 156 8.63 1.78 -7.39
CA HIS A 156 9.17 0.43 -7.45
C HIS A 156 10.36 0.41 -8.42
N VAL A 157 11.56 0.29 -7.86
CA VAL A 157 12.76 0.11 -8.68
C VAL A 157 12.78 -1.34 -9.14
N VAL A 158 12.40 -1.55 -10.39
CA VAL A 158 12.58 -2.85 -11.04
C VAL A 158 14.08 -3.00 -11.28
N ASP A 159 14.66 -4.08 -10.77
CA ASP A 159 16.02 -4.46 -11.13
C ASP A 159 16.02 -4.92 -12.59
N VAL A 160 16.21 -3.97 -13.52
CA VAL A 160 16.37 -4.22 -14.98
C VAL A 160 17.58 -5.13 -15.30
N ARG A 161 18.30 -5.60 -14.28
CA ARG A 161 19.41 -6.56 -14.45
C ARG A 161 18.95 -7.95 -14.89
N ASP A 162 17.67 -8.26 -14.82
CA ASP A 162 17.09 -9.48 -15.39
C ASP A 162 16.52 -9.20 -16.78
N GLY A 163 17.34 -8.60 -17.64
CA GLY A 163 16.99 -8.35 -19.04
C GLY A 163 16.48 -9.63 -19.70
N GLU A 164 15.18 -9.62 -20.01
CA GLU A 164 14.59 -10.20 -21.22
C GLU A 164 15.12 -11.59 -21.60
N GLY A 165 15.17 -12.46 -20.60
CA GLY A 165 15.54 -13.86 -20.74
C GLY A 165 14.50 -14.73 -20.07
N ASP A 166 13.34 -14.86 -20.71
CA ASP A 166 12.47 -16.03 -20.60
C ASP A 166 12.11 -16.44 -19.14
N GLU A 167 11.24 -15.65 -18.50
CA GLU A 167 10.62 -15.93 -17.18
C GLU A 167 9.79 -17.23 -17.17
N THR A 168 9.77 -17.97 -18.28
CA THR A 168 9.06 -19.23 -18.44
C THR A 168 9.86 -20.48 -18.01
N MET A 169 11.17 -20.41 -17.73
CA MET A 169 12.00 -21.63 -17.67
C MET A 169 12.81 -21.95 -16.39
N LEU A 170 12.72 -21.19 -15.28
CA LEU A 170 13.58 -21.43 -14.09
C LEU A 170 12.86 -21.82 -12.78
N TRP A 171 11.59 -22.27 -12.84
CA TRP A 171 10.84 -22.69 -11.63
C TRP A 171 10.91 -24.20 -11.31
N LEU A 172 11.60 -25.01 -12.13
CA LEU A 172 11.72 -26.45 -11.92
C LEU A 172 13.17 -26.83 -11.53
N GLY A 173 13.52 -26.69 -10.25
CA GLY A 173 14.60 -27.51 -9.67
C GLY A 173 15.81 -26.83 -9.01
N ALA A 174 15.75 -25.55 -8.64
CA ALA A 174 16.81 -24.97 -7.80
C ALA A 174 16.68 -25.50 -6.36
N GLY A 175 17.52 -26.49 -6.01
CA GLY A 175 17.57 -27.11 -4.69
C GLY A 175 17.87 -26.12 -3.56
N GLU A 176 17.37 -26.42 -2.36
CA GLU A 176 17.42 -25.58 -1.15
C GLU A 176 18.80 -25.07 -0.73
N LYS A 177 19.90 -25.58 -1.30
CA LYS A 177 21.27 -25.23 -0.91
C LYS A 177 21.78 -23.88 -1.43
N GLU A 178 21.04 -23.19 -2.30
CA GLU A 178 21.45 -21.87 -2.83
C GLU A 178 20.88 -20.67 -2.04
N LYS A 179 20.08 -20.93 -1.00
CA LYS A 179 19.36 -19.90 -0.23
C LYS A 179 20.27 -19.05 0.66
N GLU A 180 21.41 -19.59 1.10
CA GLU A 180 22.29 -18.93 2.08
C GLU A 180 23.31 -17.98 1.44
N LYS A 181 23.56 -18.05 0.12
CA LYS A 181 24.56 -17.21 -0.56
C LYS A 181 23.99 -15.97 -1.27
N ARG A 182 22.67 -15.80 -1.31
CA ARG A 182 21.99 -14.64 -1.93
C ARG A 182 21.72 -13.48 -0.97
N GLU A 183 22.04 -13.62 0.31
CA GLU A 183 21.65 -12.64 1.35
C GLU A 183 22.50 -11.35 1.37
N THR A 184 23.55 -11.26 0.55
CA THR A 184 24.29 -10.01 0.31
C THR A 184 23.92 -9.32 -0.99
N LYS A 185 22.76 -9.64 -1.60
CA LYS A 185 22.29 -8.93 -2.80
C LYS A 185 22.07 -7.45 -2.43
N THR A 186 23.00 -6.62 -2.89
CA THR A 186 23.07 -5.18 -2.66
C THR A 186 21.73 -4.55 -3.01
N LYS A 187 21.00 -4.04 -2.02
CA LYS A 187 19.77 -3.28 -2.25
C LYS A 187 20.11 -2.11 -3.16
N ARG A 188 19.48 -2.03 -4.32
CA ARG A 188 19.67 -0.92 -5.25
C ARG A 188 19.20 0.36 -4.55
N SER A 189 20.08 1.35 -4.42
CA SER A 189 19.74 2.64 -3.83
C SER A 189 18.87 3.44 -4.81
N ILE A 190 17.69 3.86 -4.36
CA ILE A 190 16.81 4.76 -5.12
C ILE A 190 17.53 6.10 -5.32
N THR A 191 17.45 6.64 -6.52
CA THR A 191 18.01 7.95 -6.87
C THR A 191 16.91 8.95 -7.25
N LEU A 192 17.24 10.24 -7.33
CA LEU A 192 16.30 11.26 -7.79
C LEU A 192 15.75 10.99 -9.20
N ALA A 193 16.55 10.36 -10.07
CA ALA A 193 16.14 10.03 -11.43
C ALA A 193 15.01 8.99 -11.47
N ASP A 194 14.90 8.14 -10.44
CA ASP A 194 13.86 7.11 -10.36
C ASP A 194 12.49 7.70 -9.97
N LEU A 195 12.47 8.90 -9.39
CA LEU A 195 11.25 9.62 -8.97
C LEU A 195 10.54 10.29 -10.16
N THR A 196 10.25 9.52 -11.19
CA THR A 196 9.49 9.98 -12.36
C THR A 196 7.99 9.99 -12.05
N PRO A 197 7.20 10.91 -12.67
CA PRO A 197 5.75 10.93 -12.48
C PRO A 197 5.07 9.59 -12.82
N ALA A 198 5.54 8.91 -13.87
CA ALA A 198 5.01 7.61 -14.29
C ALA A 198 5.29 6.50 -13.26
N ALA A 199 6.50 6.47 -12.69
CA ALA A 199 6.84 5.48 -11.65
C ALA A 199 6.01 5.69 -10.38
N ILE A 200 5.83 6.95 -9.97
CA ILE A 200 5.04 7.31 -8.79
C ILE A 200 3.55 6.99 -8.99
N GLU A 201 2.98 7.39 -10.14
CA GLU A 201 1.59 7.09 -10.48
C GLU A 201 1.35 5.58 -10.55
N ARG A 202 2.23 4.84 -11.24
CA ARG A 202 2.14 3.38 -11.33
C ARG A 202 2.14 2.76 -9.95
N PHE A 203 3.11 3.08 -9.09
CA PHE A 203 3.21 2.50 -7.76
C PHE A 203 1.95 2.76 -6.91
N LEU A 204 1.47 4.01 -6.89
CA LEU A 204 0.34 4.39 -6.04
C LEU A 204 -0.99 3.80 -6.53
N LEU A 205 -1.20 3.75 -7.84
CA LEU A 205 -2.46 3.33 -8.44
C LEU A 205 -2.54 1.84 -8.74
N GLU A 206 -1.40 1.13 -8.85
CA GLU A 206 -1.37 -0.32 -9.11
C GLU A 206 -2.14 -1.09 -8.02
N SER A 207 -2.07 -0.65 -6.76
CA SER A 207 -2.83 -1.25 -5.65
C SER A 207 -4.36 -1.17 -5.80
N LEU A 208 -4.87 -0.29 -6.65
CA LEU A 208 -6.31 -0.15 -6.90
C LEU A 208 -6.84 -1.24 -7.86
N GLY A 209 -5.97 -1.90 -8.62
CA GLY A 209 -6.35 -3.00 -9.49
C GLY A 209 -6.54 -4.34 -8.77
N VAL A 210 -6.21 -4.41 -7.48
CA VAL A 210 -6.37 -5.62 -6.67
C VAL A 210 -7.85 -5.83 -6.33
N ARG A 211 -8.37 -7.05 -6.52
CA ARG A 211 -9.77 -7.38 -6.22
C ARG A 211 -10.11 -7.05 -4.76
N GLY A 212 -11.27 -6.44 -4.55
CA GLY A 212 -11.73 -6.02 -3.22
C GLY A 212 -11.12 -4.71 -2.71
N CYS A 213 -10.37 -3.96 -3.53
CA CYS A 213 -9.94 -2.61 -3.16
C CYS A 213 -11.12 -1.63 -3.23
N GLU A 214 -11.60 -1.17 -2.08
CA GLU A 214 -12.71 -0.20 -1.99
C GLU A 214 -12.25 1.26 -2.13
N VAL A 215 -10.94 1.50 -2.03
CA VAL A 215 -10.38 2.85 -2.05
C VAL A 215 -10.41 3.40 -3.47
N THR A 216 -10.99 4.57 -3.67
CA THR A 216 -11.00 5.22 -4.97
C THR A 216 -9.66 5.86 -5.31
N ARG A 217 -9.40 6.11 -6.61
CA ARG A 217 -8.23 6.87 -7.08
C ARG A 217 -8.08 8.21 -6.37
N ARG A 218 -9.18 8.94 -6.22
CA ARG A 218 -9.22 10.25 -5.57
C ARG A 218 -8.85 10.18 -4.09
N GLU A 219 -9.41 9.23 -3.36
CA GLU A 219 -9.10 9.02 -1.93
C GLU A 219 -7.64 8.64 -1.74
N ARG A 220 -7.11 7.74 -2.58
CA ARG A 220 -5.70 7.32 -2.54
C ARG A 220 -4.77 8.52 -2.70
N VAL A 221 -4.97 9.33 -3.74
CA VAL A 221 -4.15 10.53 -4.01
C VAL A 221 -4.26 11.53 -2.88
N ARG A 222 -5.47 11.80 -2.36
CA ARG A 222 -5.68 12.74 -1.24
C ARG A 222 -4.97 12.28 0.03
N ALA A 223 -5.03 10.99 0.35
CA ALA A 223 -4.31 10.43 1.50
C ALA A 223 -2.79 10.59 1.36
N GLN A 224 -2.24 10.38 0.15
CA GLN A 224 -0.82 10.59 -0.11
C GLN A 224 -0.42 12.07 -0.08
N LEU A 225 -1.25 12.99 -0.60
CA LEU A 225 -1.01 14.43 -0.48
C LEU A 225 -0.89 14.89 0.97
N LEU A 226 -1.77 14.39 1.84
CA LEU A 226 -1.73 14.70 3.27
C LEU A 226 -0.50 14.12 3.97
N ARG A 227 0.11 13.08 3.40
CA ARG A 227 1.32 12.42 3.92
C ARG A 227 2.59 13.13 3.47
N TRP A 228 2.65 13.52 2.19
CA TRP A 228 3.79 14.19 1.55
C TRP A 228 3.72 15.72 1.61
N HIS A 229 2.81 16.27 2.41
CA HIS A 229 2.67 17.72 2.56
C HIS A 229 3.97 18.34 3.12
N PRO A 230 4.47 19.44 2.53
CA PRO A 230 5.77 20.02 2.89
C PRO A 230 5.88 20.37 4.38
N ASP A 231 4.80 20.84 4.99
CA ASP A 231 4.73 21.17 6.43
C ASP A 231 5.02 19.94 7.33
N LYS A 232 4.50 18.77 6.98
CA LYS A 232 4.76 17.53 7.73
C LYS A 232 6.12 16.96 7.40
N CYS A 233 6.56 17.10 6.15
CA CYS A 233 7.88 16.69 5.72
C CYS A 233 8.99 17.44 6.46
N GLY A 234 8.83 18.75 6.66
CA GLY A 234 9.78 19.54 7.44
C GLY A 234 10.02 19.00 8.85
N VAL A 235 8.99 18.46 9.51
CA VAL A 235 9.12 17.89 10.87
C VAL A 235 10.02 16.68 10.90
N TRP A 236 9.85 15.71 9.99
CA TRP A 236 10.71 14.53 10.00
C TRP A 236 12.07 14.79 9.34
N ILE A 237 12.17 15.65 8.33
CA ILE A 237 13.47 16.11 7.78
C ILE A 237 14.30 16.78 8.89
N GLY A 238 13.69 17.64 9.70
CA GLY A 238 14.37 18.32 10.81
C GLY A 238 14.72 17.39 11.97
N ARG A 239 13.91 16.35 12.24
CA ARG A 239 14.19 15.37 13.29
C ARG A 239 15.28 14.38 12.92
N ALA A 240 15.39 14.05 11.64
CA ALA A 240 16.11 12.86 11.23
C ALA A 240 17.63 13.05 11.14
N GLY A 241 18.17 13.98 11.93
CA GLY A 241 19.60 14.12 12.19
C GLY A 241 20.45 14.02 10.94
N VAL A 242 19.96 14.53 9.80
CA VAL A 242 20.78 14.55 8.57
C VAL A 242 22.03 15.29 9.00
N ARG A 243 23.19 14.63 8.91
CA ARG A 243 24.47 15.19 9.37
C ARG A 243 24.47 16.67 9.03
N ASP A 244 24.73 17.54 10.00
CA ASP A 244 24.89 18.97 9.70
C ASP A 244 26.03 19.24 8.69
N GLN A 245 26.74 18.20 8.24
CA GLN A 245 27.81 18.22 7.25
C GLN A 245 27.37 17.81 5.82
N ASP A 246 26.19 17.21 5.62
CA ASP A 246 25.76 16.70 4.31
C ASP A 246 24.57 17.52 3.77
N GLU A 247 24.80 18.81 3.48
CA GLU A 247 23.81 19.72 2.88
C GLU A 247 23.24 19.16 1.57
N ASP A 248 24.06 18.43 0.80
CA ASP A 248 23.66 17.77 -0.45
C ASP A 248 22.59 16.71 -0.22
N GLU A 249 22.71 15.90 0.84
CA GLU A 249 21.72 14.87 1.19
C GLU A 249 20.39 15.51 1.60
N ARG A 250 20.45 16.59 2.39
CA ARG A 250 19.27 17.39 2.76
C ARG A 250 18.57 17.93 1.52
N GLU A 251 19.31 18.46 0.57
CA GLU A 251 18.75 19.01 -0.66
C GLU A 251 18.17 17.91 -1.55
N MET A 252 18.82 16.74 -1.67
CA MET A 252 18.27 15.59 -2.37
C MET A 252 16.93 15.15 -1.76
N VAL A 253 16.81 15.10 -0.43
CA VAL A 253 15.55 14.77 0.25
C VAL A 253 14.47 15.81 -0.03
N ARG A 254 14.79 17.11 0.06
CA ARG A 254 13.84 18.19 -0.24
C ARG A 254 13.37 18.15 -1.69
N GLU A 255 14.29 17.92 -2.63
CA GLU A 255 14.02 17.73 -4.05
C GLU A 255 13.09 16.53 -4.29
N GLY A 256 13.39 15.38 -3.67
CA GLY A 256 12.55 14.19 -3.77
C GLY A 256 11.13 14.42 -3.26
N VAL A 257 10.98 15.06 -2.08
CA VAL A 257 9.67 15.41 -1.51
C VAL A 257 8.90 16.34 -2.45
N ARG A 258 9.57 17.35 -3.03
CA ARG A 258 8.94 18.28 -3.96
C ARG A 258 8.47 17.58 -5.24
N ARG A 259 9.27 16.69 -5.83
CA ARG A 259 8.87 15.90 -7.01
C ARG A 259 7.64 15.03 -6.73
N VAL A 260 7.62 14.33 -5.59
CA VAL A 260 6.47 13.53 -5.18
C VAL A 260 5.24 14.42 -4.97
N GLY A 261 5.38 15.54 -4.27
CA GLY A 261 4.31 16.50 -4.04
C GLY A 261 3.71 17.07 -5.33
N GLU A 262 4.55 17.47 -6.29
CA GLU A 262 4.12 17.99 -7.59
C GLU A 262 3.36 16.91 -8.40
N CYS A 263 3.89 15.69 -8.43
CA CYS A 263 3.24 14.56 -9.09
C CYS A 263 1.85 14.28 -8.49
N LEU A 264 1.74 14.28 -7.16
CA LEU A 264 0.48 14.09 -6.45
C LEU A 264 -0.54 15.21 -6.71
N LEU A 265 -0.10 16.47 -6.76
CA LEU A 265 -0.97 17.60 -7.11
C LEU A 265 -1.50 17.48 -8.53
N ARG A 266 -0.63 17.13 -9.50
CA ARG A 266 -1.02 16.88 -10.89
C ARG A 266 -2.07 15.76 -10.99
N MET A 267 -1.84 14.63 -10.32
CA MET A 267 -2.81 13.53 -10.27
C MET A 267 -4.14 13.94 -9.63
N ASN A 268 -4.11 14.79 -8.59
CA ASN A 268 -5.33 15.26 -7.94
C ASN A 268 -6.15 16.20 -8.84
N ILE A 269 -5.49 17.05 -9.63
CA ILE A 269 -6.19 17.89 -10.63
C ILE A 269 -6.87 16.98 -11.67
N ASN A 270 -6.14 16.01 -12.21
CA ASN A 270 -6.66 15.06 -13.21
C ASN A 270 -7.79 14.17 -12.68
N ALA A 271 -7.86 13.92 -11.37
CA ALA A 271 -8.92 13.12 -10.76
C ALA A 271 -10.22 13.91 -10.50
N ASN A 272 -10.20 15.23 -10.65
CA ASN A 272 -11.37 16.10 -10.43
C ASN A 272 -11.93 16.71 -11.73
N GLY A 273 -11.21 16.59 -12.86
CA GLY A 273 -11.68 16.99 -14.19
C GLY A 273 -12.34 15.83 -14.90
#